data_AF-C4Y6U3-F1
#
_entry.id   AF-C4Y6U3-F1
#
_cell.length_a   1.000
_cell.length_b   1.000
_cell.length_c   1.000
_cell.angle_alpha   90.00
_cell.angle_beta   90.00
_cell.angle_gamma   90.00
#
_symmetry.space_group_name_H-M   'P 1'
#
loop_
_entity.id
_entity.type
_entity.pdbx_description
1 polymer ?
#
loop_
_entity_poly.entity_id
_entity_poly.type
_entity_poly.pdbx_seq_one_letter_code
_entity_poly.pdbx_strand_id
1 'polypeptide(L)'
;MFRNNYDNDSVTYSPTGRLFQVEYALEAIKQGSATVGIASANHVVLVALKRNAEELGSYQKKIIKVDDHMGIALAGLAPDARVLSNYLRKLAMNSKLVFNRPLLTSKAALSIADKAQENTQSYGSRPYGVGLLVGGWDETGAHLYEFQPSGSVLEYYGAAIGARSQAARTYLERNLETIRQCTEIEDLVVHGLNALRDTLSQDMELTMKNTSVSVVGKDQDFVVYDDEDVQVWLDKLDSTSNARDVDEAGDAGNAGDDEAAEAENADATGTASGANEENTASDRMDTD
;
A
#
# COMPACT_ATOMS: atom_id res chain seq x y z
N MET A 1 -14.64 -17.43 22.63
CA MET A 1 -14.37 -16.59 21.44
C MET A 1 -15.04 -15.25 21.70
N PHE A 2 -14.28 -14.16 21.86
CA PHE A 2 -14.87 -12.83 22.03
C PHE A 2 -15.51 -12.42 20.71
N ARG A 3 -16.85 -12.38 20.67
CA ARG A 3 -17.59 -11.82 19.54
C ARG A 3 -17.58 -10.30 19.70
N ASN A 4 -17.00 -9.61 18.71
CA ASN A 4 -17.12 -8.17 18.61
C ASN A 4 -18.52 -7.85 18.06
N ASN A 5 -19.23 -6.90 18.66
CA ASN A 5 -20.56 -6.50 18.21
C ASN A 5 -20.52 -5.31 17.24
N TYR A 6 -19.34 -4.68 17.06
CA TYR A 6 -19.17 -3.42 16.34
C TYR A 6 -18.50 -3.58 14.97
N ASP A 7 -18.36 -4.80 14.46
CA ASP A 7 -17.63 -5.11 13.24
C ASP A 7 -18.50 -5.63 12.09
N ASN A 8 -19.83 -5.57 12.21
CA ASN A 8 -20.75 -6.14 11.22
C ASN A 8 -21.04 -5.21 10.03
N ASP A 9 -20.92 -3.90 10.20
CA ASP A 9 -21.25 -2.91 9.17
C ASP A 9 -20.23 -1.75 9.15
N SER A 10 -20.27 -0.94 8.09
CA SER A 10 -19.32 0.15 7.86
C SER A 10 -19.65 1.44 8.60
N VAL A 11 -20.83 1.56 9.23
CA VAL A 11 -21.32 2.80 9.85
C VAL A 11 -21.31 2.76 11.37
N THR A 12 -21.08 1.59 11.97
CA THR A 12 -21.00 1.40 13.41
C THR A 12 -19.60 1.68 13.93
N TYR A 13 -19.49 2.72 14.76
CA TYR A 13 -18.27 3.01 15.52
C TYR A 13 -18.13 2.09 16.73
N SER A 14 -16.91 1.66 17.00
CA SER A 14 -16.55 0.99 18.25
C SER A 14 -16.58 1.97 19.44
N PRO A 15 -16.65 1.47 20.69
CA PRO A 15 -16.47 2.30 21.89
C PRO A 15 -15.12 3.05 21.96
N THR A 16 -14.14 2.63 21.15
CA THR A 16 -12.82 3.28 21.03
C THR A 16 -12.72 4.23 19.84
N GLY A 17 -13.83 4.52 19.15
CA GLY A 17 -13.87 5.46 18.02
C GLY A 17 -13.35 4.89 16.70
N ARG A 18 -13.31 3.57 16.53
CA ARG A 18 -12.78 2.88 15.34
C ARG A 18 -13.88 2.33 14.45
N LEU A 19 -13.62 2.29 13.14
CA LEU A 19 -14.47 1.63 12.15
C LEU A 19 -13.82 0.33 11.69
N PHE A 20 -14.20 -0.80 12.31
CA PHE A 20 -13.53 -2.08 12.07
C PHE A 20 -13.63 -2.57 10.62
N GLN A 21 -14.76 -2.34 9.94
CA GLN A 21 -14.89 -2.71 8.52
C GLN A 21 -13.91 -1.97 7.60
N VAL A 22 -13.57 -0.72 7.91
CA VAL A 22 -12.56 0.03 7.16
C VAL A 22 -11.16 -0.52 7.43
N GLU A 23 -10.86 -0.86 8.67
CA GLU A 23 -9.57 -1.47 9.05
C GLU A 23 -9.38 -2.85 8.42
N TYR A 24 -10.43 -3.65 8.31
CA TYR A 24 -10.38 -4.94 7.62
C TYR A 24 -10.15 -4.76 6.11
N ALA A 25 -10.74 -3.73 5.50
CA ALA A 25 -10.46 -3.39 4.11
C ALA A 25 -9.01 -2.94 3.90
N LEU A 26 -8.41 -2.21 4.86
CA LEU A 26 -6.98 -1.87 4.84
C LEU A 26 -6.10 -3.13 4.92
N GLU A 27 -6.51 -4.14 5.69
CA GLU A 27 -5.77 -5.40 5.79
C GLU A 27 -5.84 -6.21 4.48
N ALA A 28 -6.95 -6.14 3.74
CA ALA A 28 -7.08 -6.78 2.43
C ALA A 28 -6.01 -6.28 1.43
N ILE A 29 -5.59 -5.01 1.53
CA ILE A 29 -4.50 -4.46 0.70
C ILE A 29 -3.20 -5.19 0.98
N LYS A 30 -2.86 -5.39 2.26
CA LYS A 30 -1.61 -6.03 2.68
C LYS A 30 -1.50 -7.48 2.21
N GLN A 31 -2.63 -8.13 1.93
CA GLN A 31 -2.66 -9.48 1.36
C GLN A 31 -2.45 -9.51 -0.16
N GLY A 32 -2.72 -8.39 -0.84
CA GLY A 32 -2.39 -8.21 -2.26
C GLY A 32 -0.89 -8.30 -2.51
N SER A 33 -0.46 -8.76 -3.68
CA SER A 33 0.97 -8.71 -4.01
C SER A 33 1.49 -7.27 -4.04
N ALA A 34 2.80 -7.11 -3.90
CA ALA A 34 3.42 -5.79 -3.86
C ALA A 34 3.27 -5.03 -5.18
N THR A 35 3.19 -3.71 -5.07
CA THR A 35 3.25 -2.74 -6.15
C THR A 35 4.04 -1.54 -5.64
N VAL A 36 4.92 -1.00 -6.48
CA VAL A 36 5.74 0.17 -6.21
C VAL A 36 5.42 1.24 -7.26
N GLY A 37 5.36 2.49 -6.84
CA GLY A 37 5.26 3.65 -7.70
C GLY A 37 6.35 4.65 -7.36
N ILE A 38 6.92 5.27 -8.39
CA ILE A 38 7.98 6.28 -8.24
C ILE A 38 7.70 7.44 -9.21
N ALA A 39 7.81 8.67 -8.73
CA ALA A 39 7.72 9.89 -9.51
C ALA A 39 9.05 10.66 -9.47
N SER A 40 9.63 10.87 -10.65
CA SER A 40 10.72 11.83 -10.85
C SER A 40 10.17 13.18 -11.34
N ALA A 41 11.05 14.11 -11.71
CA ALA A 41 10.62 15.41 -12.24
C ALA A 41 9.78 15.30 -13.54
N ASN A 42 10.06 14.31 -14.38
CA ASN A 42 9.49 14.21 -15.73
C ASN A 42 8.66 12.94 -15.97
N HIS A 43 8.81 11.92 -15.12
CA HIS A 43 8.21 10.61 -15.36
C HIS A 43 7.66 10.00 -14.09
N VAL A 44 6.63 9.16 -14.24
CA VAL A 44 6.10 8.28 -13.21
C VAL A 44 6.21 6.85 -13.70
N VAL A 45 6.75 5.99 -12.85
CA VAL A 45 6.88 4.56 -13.11
C VAL A 45 6.08 3.79 -12.07
N LEU A 46 5.25 2.84 -12.52
CA LEU A 46 4.61 1.87 -11.65
C LEU A 46 5.15 0.48 -11.97
N VAL A 47 5.54 -0.26 -10.94
CA VAL A 47 6.07 -1.63 -11.05
C VAL A 47 5.21 -2.54 -10.17
N ALA A 48 4.73 -3.65 -10.70
CA ALA A 48 3.84 -4.55 -9.97
C ALA A 48 4.27 -6.01 -10.06
N LEU A 49 4.25 -6.69 -8.92
CA LEU A 49 4.43 -8.14 -8.85
C LEU A 49 3.09 -8.83 -9.13
N LYS A 50 2.96 -9.51 -10.26
CA LYS A 50 1.82 -10.34 -10.63
C LYS A 50 1.91 -11.70 -9.92
N ARG A 51 0.75 -12.28 -9.59
CA ARG A 51 0.63 -13.66 -9.10
C ARG A 51 -0.24 -14.47 -10.05
N ASN A 52 0.07 -15.74 -10.17
CA ASN A 52 -0.78 -16.78 -10.72
C ASN A 52 -1.22 -17.70 -9.55
N ALA A 53 -2.43 -18.24 -9.63
CA ALA A 53 -2.93 -19.19 -8.62
C ALA A 53 -2.33 -20.59 -8.82
N GLU A 54 -2.09 -20.95 -10.09
CA GLU A 54 -1.63 -22.26 -10.52
C GLU A 54 -0.52 -22.07 -11.57
N GLU A 55 0.37 -23.05 -11.70
CA GLU A 55 1.51 -23.00 -12.62
C GLU A 55 1.10 -22.77 -14.08
N LEU A 56 -0.02 -23.36 -14.51
CA LEU A 56 -0.60 -23.17 -15.85
C LEU A 56 -1.59 -21.99 -15.93
N GLY A 57 -1.82 -21.31 -14.81
CA GLY A 57 -2.72 -20.16 -14.73
C GLY A 57 -2.09 -18.89 -15.31
N SER A 58 -2.92 -18.03 -15.89
CA SER A 58 -2.49 -16.71 -16.33
C SER A 58 -2.18 -15.80 -15.14
N TYR A 59 -1.13 -14.99 -15.26
CA TYR A 59 -0.83 -13.94 -14.29
C TYR A 59 -1.91 -12.87 -14.30
N GLN A 60 -2.39 -12.50 -13.11
CA GLN A 60 -3.40 -11.46 -12.99
C GLN A 60 -2.77 -10.08 -13.25
N LYS A 61 -3.38 -9.32 -14.18
CA LYS A 61 -2.96 -7.94 -14.48
C LYS A 61 -3.18 -7.04 -13.28
N LYS A 62 -2.16 -6.26 -12.93
CA LYS A 62 -2.18 -5.33 -11.78
C LYS A 62 -2.08 -3.87 -12.15
N ILE A 63 -1.63 -3.57 -13.36
CA ILE A 63 -1.56 -2.22 -13.90
C ILE A 63 -2.68 -2.06 -14.93
N ILE A 64 -3.43 -0.97 -14.82
CA ILE A 64 -4.60 -0.69 -15.66
C ILE A 64 -4.45 0.73 -16.21
N LYS A 65 -4.32 0.84 -17.54
CA LYS A 65 -4.40 2.13 -18.23
C LYS A 65 -5.78 2.75 -18.05
N VAL A 66 -5.82 4.00 -17.60
CA VAL A 66 -7.05 4.80 -17.42
C VAL A 66 -7.26 5.71 -18.63
N ASP A 67 -6.22 6.45 -19.01
CA ASP A 67 -6.20 7.33 -20.17
C ASP A 67 -4.78 7.37 -20.74
N ASP A 68 -4.54 8.12 -21.81
CA ASP A 68 -3.20 8.24 -22.43
C ASP A 68 -2.17 8.85 -21.49
N HIS A 69 -2.58 9.70 -20.54
CA HIS A 69 -1.66 10.38 -19.61
C HIS A 69 -1.72 9.82 -18.18
N MET A 70 -2.45 8.73 -17.95
CA MET A 70 -2.74 8.24 -16.60
C MET A 70 -3.05 6.75 -16.54
N GLY A 71 -2.58 6.09 -15.49
CA GLY A 71 -3.00 4.74 -15.14
C GLY A 71 -2.90 4.46 -13.65
N ILE A 72 -3.34 3.26 -13.28
CA ILE A 72 -3.33 2.83 -11.88
C ILE A 72 -2.66 1.49 -11.73
N ALA A 73 -2.04 1.26 -10.59
CA ALA A 73 -1.59 -0.04 -10.15
C ALA A 73 -2.26 -0.41 -8.83
N LEU A 74 -2.71 -1.65 -8.67
CA LEU A 74 -3.59 -2.07 -7.57
C LEU A 74 -2.93 -3.05 -6.60
N ALA A 75 -3.39 -3.05 -5.34
CA ALA A 75 -3.17 -4.12 -4.36
C ALA A 75 -4.46 -4.37 -3.57
N GLY A 76 -4.82 -5.64 -3.36
CA GLY A 76 -6.09 -6.06 -2.76
C GLY A 76 -7.06 -6.64 -3.79
N LEU A 77 -8.35 -6.34 -3.66
CA LEU A 77 -9.42 -6.92 -4.49
C LEU A 77 -9.44 -6.32 -5.91
N ALA A 78 -9.01 -7.09 -6.90
CA ALA A 78 -9.04 -6.69 -8.31
C ALA A 78 -10.43 -6.31 -8.87
N PRO A 79 -11.55 -6.94 -8.46
CA PRO A 79 -12.88 -6.49 -8.89
C PRO A 79 -13.19 -5.05 -8.47
N ASP A 80 -12.79 -4.65 -7.27
CA ASP A 80 -12.97 -3.28 -6.78
C ASP A 80 -12.10 -2.30 -7.57
N ALA A 81 -10.85 -2.68 -7.88
CA ALA A 81 -9.98 -1.91 -8.77
C ALA A 81 -10.61 -1.70 -10.16
N ARG A 82 -11.33 -2.71 -10.68
CA ARG A 82 -12.02 -2.63 -11.97
C ARG A 82 -13.19 -1.65 -11.93
N VAL A 83 -13.92 -1.59 -10.83
CA VAL A 83 -14.99 -0.59 -10.63
C VAL A 83 -14.40 0.82 -10.62
N LEU A 84 -13.35 1.05 -9.84
CA LEU A 84 -12.71 2.35 -9.72
C LEU A 84 -12.00 2.80 -11.00
N SER A 85 -11.30 1.92 -11.71
CA SER A 85 -10.69 2.24 -13.01
C SER A 85 -11.73 2.59 -14.07
N ASN A 86 -12.87 1.90 -14.13
CA ASN A 86 -13.95 2.24 -15.05
C ASN A 86 -14.61 3.58 -14.71
N TYR A 87 -14.70 3.91 -13.41
CA TYR A 87 -15.14 5.23 -12.97
C TYR A 87 -14.16 6.33 -13.43
N LEU A 88 -12.85 6.13 -13.20
CA LEU A 88 -11.83 7.06 -13.67
C LEU A 88 -11.83 7.24 -15.19
N ARG A 89 -11.96 6.16 -15.97
CA ARG A 89 -12.06 6.22 -17.43
C ARG A 89 -13.20 7.12 -17.88
N LYS A 90 -14.37 7.00 -17.25
CA LYS A 90 -15.52 7.86 -17.54
C LYS A 90 -15.23 9.33 -17.22
N LEU A 91 -14.57 9.61 -16.10
CA LEU A 91 -14.19 10.98 -15.73
C LEU A 91 -13.17 11.57 -16.71
N ALA A 92 -12.16 10.79 -17.11
CA ALA A 92 -11.14 11.23 -18.06
C ALA A 92 -11.75 11.53 -19.43
N MET A 93 -12.60 10.63 -19.95
CA MET A 93 -13.34 10.84 -21.19
C MET A 93 -14.26 12.08 -21.12
N ASN A 94 -14.95 12.28 -19.99
CA ASN A 94 -15.81 13.45 -19.80
C ASN A 94 -14.99 14.75 -19.81
N SER A 95 -13.84 14.79 -19.14
CA SER A 95 -12.97 15.97 -19.14
C SER A 95 -12.52 16.33 -20.55
N LYS A 96 -12.08 15.35 -21.35
CA LYS A 96 -11.71 15.54 -22.75
C LYS A 96 -12.91 16.03 -23.59
N LEU A 97 -14.10 15.47 -23.38
CA LEU A 97 -15.30 15.86 -24.12
C LEU A 97 -15.78 17.28 -23.81
N VAL A 98 -15.82 17.66 -22.53
CA VAL A 98 -16.41 18.93 -22.07
C VAL A 98 -15.41 20.08 -22.14
N PHE A 99 -14.15 19.82 -21.76
CA PHE A 99 -13.13 20.87 -21.60
C PHE A 99 -12.00 20.79 -22.61
N ASN A 100 -11.99 19.77 -23.49
CA ASN A 100 -10.91 19.52 -24.45
C ASN A 100 -9.52 19.46 -23.78
N ARG A 101 -9.45 18.91 -22.56
CA ARG A 101 -8.19 18.72 -21.82
C ARG A 101 -8.17 17.42 -21.02
N PRO A 102 -6.99 16.80 -20.84
CA PRO A 102 -6.83 15.65 -19.94
C PRO A 102 -7.28 15.98 -18.51
N LEU A 103 -7.76 14.96 -17.79
CA LEU A 103 -8.15 15.10 -16.38
C LEU A 103 -6.90 15.21 -15.50
N LEU A 104 -6.84 16.21 -14.61
CA LEU A 104 -5.74 16.32 -13.63
C LEU A 104 -5.66 15.08 -12.75
N THR A 105 -4.45 14.62 -12.48
CA THR A 105 -4.17 13.41 -11.68
C THR A 105 -4.64 13.58 -10.25
N SER A 106 -4.47 14.78 -9.68
CA SER A 106 -5.00 15.15 -8.37
C SER A 106 -6.54 15.03 -8.30
N LYS A 107 -7.24 15.52 -9.32
CA LYS A 107 -8.71 15.41 -9.41
C LYS A 107 -9.16 13.97 -9.56
N ALA A 108 -8.44 13.16 -10.33
CA ALA A 108 -8.72 11.74 -10.45
C ALA A 108 -8.60 11.03 -9.09
N ALA A 109 -7.50 11.23 -8.37
CA ALA A 109 -7.26 10.62 -7.07
C ALA A 109 -8.31 11.05 -6.02
N LEU A 110 -8.59 12.35 -5.90
CA LEU A 110 -9.61 12.86 -4.98
C LEU A 110 -11.02 12.39 -5.33
N SER A 111 -11.36 12.27 -6.62
CA SER A 111 -12.67 11.74 -7.03
C SER A 111 -12.88 10.27 -6.65
N ILE A 112 -11.79 9.48 -6.54
CA ILE A 112 -11.84 8.12 -6.02
C ILE A 112 -12.12 8.17 -4.52
N ALA A 113 -11.49 9.06 -3.78
CA ALA A 113 -11.74 9.24 -2.35
C ALA A 113 -13.20 9.57 -2.09
N ASP A 114 -13.76 10.56 -2.78
CA ASP A 114 -15.17 10.95 -2.65
C ASP A 114 -16.10 9.77 -2.93
N LYS A 115 -15.83 9.04 -4.02
CA LYS A 115 -16.59 7.84 -4.38
C LYS A 115 -16.46 6.70 -3.36
N ALA A 116 -15.28 6.54 -2.77
CA ALA A 116 -15.02 5.53 -1.75
C ALA A 116 -15.67 5.90 -0.41
N GLN A 117 -15.70 7.19 -0.09
CA GLN A 117 -16.31 7.72 1.11
C GLN A 117 -17.76 7.26 1.20
N GLU A 118 -18.56 7.44 0.15
CA GLU A 118 -19.99 7.07 0.12
C GLU A 118 -20.26 5.65 0.66
N ASN A 119 -19.38 4.70 0.33
CA ASN A 119 -19.49 3.30 0.74
C ASN A 119 -19.14 3.05 2.23
N THR A 120 -18.43 3.96 2.86
CA THR A 120 -18.07 3.90 4.30
C THR A 120 -19.11 4.56 5.20
N GLN A 121 -20.00 5.39 4.65
CA GLN A 121 -21.06 6.07 5.42
C GLN A 121 -22.47 5.56 5.14
N SER A 122 -22.63 4.66 4.15
CA SER A 122 -23.93 4.11 3.77
C SER A 122 -24.14 2.70 4.32
N TYR A 123 -25.19 2.51 5.12
CA TYR A 123 -25.57 1.20 5.62
C TYR A 123 -25.84 0.20 4.47
N GLY A 124 -25.37 -1.03 4.61
CA GLY A 124 -25.47 -2.08 3.60
C GLY A 124 -24.44 -2.00 2.46
N SER A 125 -23.66 -0.92 2.40
CA SER A 125 -22.46 -0.85 1.54
C SER A 125 -21.24 -1.40 2.27
N ARG A 126 -20.17 -1.67 1.51
CA ARG A 126 -18.87 -2.04 2.06
C ARG A 126 -17.77 -1.13 1.51
N PRO A 127 -16.71 -0.84 2.31
CA PRO A 127 -15.53 -0.19 1.79
C PRO A 127 -14.93 -0.97 0.62
N TYR A 128 -14.29 -0.26 -0.30
CA TYR A 128 -13.52 -0.92 -1.36
C TYR A 128 -12.31 -1.62 -0.72
N GLY A 129 -12.08 -2.89 -1.01
CA GLY A 129 -10.98 -3.69 -0.47
C GLY A 129 -9.70 -3.56 -1.31
N VAL A 130 -9.41 -2.37 -1.83
CA VAL A 130 -8.28 -2.14 -2.75
C VAL A 130 -7.56 -0.84 -2.43
N GLY A 131 -6.23 -0.88 -2.47
CA GLY A 131 -5.36 0.29 -2.51
C GLY A 131 -4.89 0.51 -3.94
N LEU A 132 -4.79 1.78 -4.34
CA LEU A 132 -4.37 2.16 -5.69
C LEU A 132 -3.17 3.09 -5.63
N LEU A 133 -2.18 2.85 -6.47
CA LEU A 133 -1.20 3.85 -6.88
C LEU A 133 -1.69 4.44 -8.21
N VAL A 134 -1.97 5.73 -8.23
CA VAL A 134 -2.42 6.48 -9.41
C VAL A 134 -1.23 7.29 -9.93
N GLY A 135 -0.71 6.88 -11.08
CA GLY A 135 0.40 7.57 -11.75
C GLY A 135 -0.09 8.31 -12.98
N GLY A 136 0.32 9.57 -13.13
CA GLY A 136 -0.04 10.37 -14.30
C GLY A 136 0.93 11.51 -14.58
N TRP A 137 0.86 12.01 -15.81
CA TRP A 137 1.53 13.23 -16.24
C TRP A 137 0.47 14.21 -16.75
N ASP A 138 0.36 15.38 -16.13
CA ASP A 138 -0.60 16.40 -16.57
C ASP A 138 0.08 17.77 -16.71
N GLU A 139 -0.72 18.84 -16.84
CA GLU A 139 -0.20 20.20 -17.02
C GLU A 139 0.64 20.70 -15.85
N THR A 140 0.53 20.07 -14.66
CA THR A 140 1.33 20.40 -13.48
C THR A 140 2.56 19.51 -13.29
N GLY A 141 2.71 18.45 -14.11
CA GLY A 141 3.90 17.60 -14.14
C GLY A 141 3.61 16.14 -13.81
N ALA A 142 4.61 15.45 -13.25
CA ALA A 142 4.56 14.05 -12.87
C ALA A 142 3.95 13.90 -11.47
N HIS A 143 2.91 13.08 -11.35
CA HIS A 143 2.19 12.88 -10.10
C HIS A 143 1.98 11.41 -9.78
N LEU A 144 2.25 11.06 -8.52
CA LEU A 144 1.96 9.75 -7.95
C LEU A 144 1.12 9.92 -6.68
N TYR A 145 -0.11 9.42 -6.73
CA TYR A 145 -1.02 9.41 -5.59
C TYR A 145 -1.23 7.98 -5.06
N GLU A 146 -1.26 7.83 -3.75
CA GLU A 146 -1.75 6.63 -3.08
C GLU A 146 -3.19 6.88 -2.63
N PHE A 147 -4.10 5.95 -2.96
CA PHE A 147 -5.44 5.88 -2.41
C PHE A 147 -5.57 4.65 -1.51
N GLN A 148 -6.20 4.84 -0.34
CA GLN A 148 -6.55 3.79 0.60
C GLN A 148 -8.08 3.71 0.84
N PRO A 149 -8.63 2.51 1.14
CA PRO A 149 -10.02 2.25 1.50
C PRO A 149 -10.64 3.14 2.57
N SER A 150 -9.81 3.76 3.42
CA SER A 150 -10.22 4.75 4.41
C SER A 150 -10.69 6.08 3.80
N GLY A 151 -10.51 6.28 2.50
CA GLY A 151 -10.72 7.55 1.81
C GLY A 151 -9.47 8.44 1.84
N SER A 152 -8.36 7.99 2.43
CA SER A 152 -7.10 8.73 2.43
C SER A 152 -6.51 8.77 1.02
N VAL A 153 -6.11 9.96 0.59
CA VAL A 153 -5.35 10.21 -0.64
C VAL A 153 -4.15 11.07 -0.32
N LEU A 154 -2.96 10.59 -0.65
CA LEU A 154 -1.70 11.28 -0.40
C LEU A 154 -0.83 11.28 -1.66
N GLU A 155 -0.12 12.37 -1.90
CA GLU A 155 0.84 12.49 -2.98
C GLU A 155 2.24 12.09 -2.49
N TYR A 156 2.96 11.31 -3.30
CA TYR A 156 4.26 10.76 -2.95
C TYR A 156 5.26 10.91 -4.09
N TYR A 157 6.56 10.99 -3.74
CA TYR A 157 7.65 10.78 -4.71
C TYR A 157 7.96 9.29 -4.91
N GLY A 158 7.72 8.47 -3.88
CA GLY A 158 7.83 7.03 -3.94
C GLY A 158 6.84 6.41 -2.96
N ALA A 159 6.07 5.43 -3.43
CA ALA A 159 5.08 4.73 -2.63
C ALA A 159 5.12 3.24 -2.92
N ALA A 160 4.80 2.41 -1.93
CA ALA A 160 4.67 0.98 -2.09
C ALA A 160 3.49 0.46 -1.26
N ILE A 161 2.67 -0.38 -1.88
CA ILE A 161 1.50 -1.01 -1.27
C ILE A 161 1.51 -2.52 -1.51
N GLY A 162 0.78 -3.27 -0.68
CA GLY A 162 0.70 -4.73 -0.76
C GLY A 162 1.64 -5.44 0.21
N ALA A 163 1.73 -6.76 0.06
CA ALA A 163 2.47 -7.66 0.93
C ALA A 163 3.96 -7.30 0.97
N ARG A 164 4.51 -7.17 2.20
CA ARG A 164 5.92 -6.84 2.45
C ARG A 164 6.41 -5.54 1.81
N SER A 165 5.49 -4.62 1.50
CA SER A 165 5.79 -3.28 0.94
C SER A 165 6.67 -2.42 1.84
N GLN A 166 6.80 -2.73 3.13
CA GLN A 166 7.70 -2.02 4.03
C GLN A 166 9.16 -2.06 3.55
N ALA A 167 9.63 -3.19 3.04
CA ALA A 167 11.00 -3.31 2.51
C ALA A 167 11.22 -2.39 1.30
N ALA A 168 10.24 -2.33 0.38
CA ALA A 168 10.25 -1.39 -0.74
C ALA A 168 10.28 0.07 -0.25
N ARG A 169 9.48 0.43 0.76
CA ARG A 169 9.50 1.79 1.32
C ARG A 169 10.86 2.16 1.89
N THR A 170 11.51 1.25 2.61
CA THR A 170 12.88 1.47 3.13
C THR A 170 13.88 1.69 1.99
N TYR A 171 13.79 0.95 0.88
CA TYR A 171 14.61 1.22 -0.31
C TYR A 171 14.34 2.62 -0.89
N LEU A 172 13.07 2.98 -1.05
CA LEU A 172 12.66 4.27 -1.63
C LEU A 172 13.12 5.45 -0.76
N GLU A 173 13.00 5.33 0.56
CA GLU A 173 13.47 6.35 1.52
C GLU A 173 14.97 6.58 1.41
N ARG A 174 15.76 5.50 1.29
CA ARG A 174 17.23 5.58 1.13
C ARG A 174 17.66 6.24 -0.19
N ASN A 175 16.86 6.09 -1.24
CA ASN A 175 17.21 6.53 -2.60
C ASN A 175 16.40 7.73 -3.10
N LEU A 176 15.66 8.41 -2.21
CA LEU A 176 14.69 9.45 -2.56
C LEU A 176 15.29 10.57 -3.41
N GLU A 177 16.44 11.11 -3.00
CA GLU A 177 17.06 12.23 -3.70
C GLU A 177 17.54 11.84 -5.10
N THR A 178 18.14 10.65 -5.24
CA THR A 178 18.57 10.09 -6.54
C THR A 178 17.37 9.90 -7.46
N ILE A 179 16.28 9.36 -6.94
CA ILE A 179 15.02 9.15 -7.67
C ILE A 179 14.45 10.48 -8.18
N ARG A 180 14.42 11.53 -7.33
CA ARG A 180 13.83 12.82 -7.70
C ARG A 180 14.62 13.54 -8.80
N GLN A 181 15.94 13.34 -8.82
CA GLN A 181 16.85 13.91 -9.80
C GLN A 181 16.98 13.06 -11.07
N CYS A 182 16.42 11.84 -11.06
CA CYS A 182 16.47 10.92 -12.18
C CYS A 182 15.72 11.48 -13.40
N THR A 183 16.44 11.62 -14.51
CA THR A 183 15.88 12.14 -15.77
C THR A 183 15.61 11.02 -16.77
N GLU A 184 16.43 9.97 -16.74
CA GLU A 184 16.32 8.81 -17.61
C GLU A 184 15.26 7.82 -17.12
N ILE A 185 14.37 7.40 -18.02
CA ILE A 185 13.29 6.44 -17.71
C ILE A 185 13.87 5.12 -17.23
N GLU A 186 14.94 4.65 -17.86
CA GLU A 186 15.52 3.33 -17.56
C GLU A 186 16.04 3.24 -16.13
N ASP A 187 16.73 4.26 -15.63
CA ASP A 187 17.24 4.31 -14.26
C ASP A 187 16.10 4.34 -13.25
N LEU A 188 15.03 5.08 -13.56
CA LEU A 188 13.83 5.16 -12.73
C LEU A 188 13.12 3.79 -12.64
N VAL A 189 13.04 3.06 -13.76
CA VAL A 189 12.51 1.70 -13.79
C VAL A 189 13.37 0.74 -12.97
N VAL A 190 14.70 0.83 -13.07
CA VAL A 190 15.62 0.00 -12.29
C VAL A 190 15.48 0.27 -10.78
N HIS A 191 15.28 1.52 -10.35
CA HIS A 191 14.93 1.81 -8.96
C HIS A 191 13.60 1.18 -8.52
N GLY A 192 12.57 1.24 -9.38
CA GLY A 192 11.29 0.59 -9.13
C GLY A 192 11.39 -0.93 -9.00
N LEU A 193 12.21 -1.57 -9.84
CA LEU A 193 12.46 -3.01 -9.80
C LEU A 193 13.28 -3.43 -8.59
N ASN A 194 14.31 -2.67 -8.20
CA ASN A 194 15.06 -2.92 -6.97
C ASN A 194 14.15 -2.84 -5.73
N ALA A 195 13.34 -1.79 -5.64
CA ALA A 195 12.37 -1.65 -4.55
C ALA A 195 11.37 -2.81 -4.53
N LEU A 196 10.86 -3.23 -5.69
CA LEU A 196 9.93 -4.36 -5.78
C LEU A 196 10.59 -5.69 -5.40
N ARG A 197 11.85 -5.92 -5.82
CA ARG A 197 12.63 -7.12 -5.50
C ARG A 197 12.75 -7.31 -3.99
N ASP A 198 12.96 -6.22 -3.24
CA ASP A 198 13.10 -6.29 -1.78
C ASP A 198 11.80 -6.73 -1.07
N THR A 199 10.67 -6.75 -1.79
CA THR A 199 9.40 -7.33 -1.28
C THR A 199 9.27 -8.84 -1.52
N LEU A 200 10.17 -9.47 -2.26
CA LEU A 200 10.12 -10.90 -2.54
C LEU A 200 10.52 -11.73 -1.31
N SER A 201 10.05 -12.98 -1.26
CA SER A 201 10.62 -13.98 -0.35
C SER A 201 11.96 -14.47 -0.90
N GLN A 202 12.81 -15.05 -0.05
CA GLN A 202 14.17 -15.46 -0.43
C GLN A 202 14.22 -16.42 -1.63
N ASP A 203 13.19 -17.25 -1.83
CA ASP A 203 13.14 -18.23 -2.93
C ASP A 203 12.46 -17.72 -4.21
N MET A 204 12.15 -16.42 -4.30
CA MET A 204 11.49 -15.84 -5.46
C MET A 204 12.32 -14.74 -6.09
N GLU A 205 12.34 -14.72 -7.43
CA GLU A 205 12.99 -13.71 -8.26
C GLU A 205 11.97 -13.00 -9.15
N LEU A 206 12.34 -11.80 -9.61
CA LEU A 206 11.58 -11.10 -10.64
C LEU A 206 11.84 -11.78 -11.99
N THR A 207 10.77 -12.10 -12.69
CA THR A 207 10.80 -12.71 -14.02
C THR A 207 9.89 -11.93 -14.96
N MET A 208 10.08 -12.09 -16.27
CA MET A 208 9.21 -11.50 -17.29
C MET A 208 7.71 -11.80 -17.07
N LYS A 209 7.39 -12.99 -16.53
CA LYS A 209 6.01 -13.43 -16.32
C LYS A 209 5.37 -12.81 -15.09
N ASN A 210 6.13 -12.63 -14.01
CA ASN A 210 5.61 -12.13 -12.73
C ASN A 210 5.78 -10.61 -12.55
N THR A 211 6.43 -9.93 -13.49
CA THR A 211 6.70 -8.49 -13.39
C THR A 211 5.89 -7.73 -14.44
N SER A 212 5.40 -6.56 -14.07
CA SER A 212 4.72 -5.62 -14.95
C SER A 212 5.25 -4.23 -14.65
N VAL A 213 5.59 -3.47 -15.69
CA VAL A 213 6.12 -2.10 -15.57
C VAL A 213 5.20 -1.19 -16.36
N SER A 214 4.99 0.04 -15.89
CA SER A 214 4.41 1.09 -16.71
C SER A 214 5.17 2.38 -16.55
N VAL A 215 5.17 3.16 -17.63
CA VAL A 215 5.82 4.47 -17.71
C VAL A 215 4.83 5.47 -18.26
N VAL A 216 4.82 6.66 -17.67
CA VAL A 216 4.13 7.85 -18.19
C VAL A 216 4.95 9.08 -17.85
N GLY A 217 4.95 10.10 -18.70
CA GLY A 217 5.71 11.31 -18.42
C GLY A 217 5.66 12.33 -19.54
N LYS A 218 6.61 13.26 -19.49
CA LYS A 218 6.75 14.27 -20.52
C LYS A 218 7.00 13.61 -21.88
N ASP A 219 6.13 13.90 -22.84
CA ASP A 219 6.19 13.36 -24.20
C ASP A 219 6.10 11.82 -24.28
N GLN A 220 5.62 11.17 -23.20
CA GLN A 220 5.48 9.72 -23.09
C GLN A 220 4.09 9.36 -22.54
N ASP A 221 3.24 8.81 -23.41
CA ASP A 221 1.95 8.26 -23.01
C ASP A 221 2.13 7.09 -22.03
N PHE A 222 1.08 6.83 -21.25
CA PHE A 222 0.97 5.70 -20.34
C PHE A 222 1.01 4.39 -21.14
N VAL A 223 2.14 3.70 -21.02
CA VAL A 223 2.40 2.40 -21.63
C VAL A 223 2.64 1.37 -20.53
N VAL A 224 2.05 0.18 -20.70
CA VAL A 224 2.30 -0.97 -19.84
C VAL A 224 3.17 -1.95 -20.62
N TYR A 225 4.26 -2.34 -20.01
CA TYR A 225 5.22 -3.33 -20.49
C TYR A 225 5.04 -4.61 -19.67
N ASP A 226 4.83 -5.72 -20.37
CA ASP A 226 4.63 -7.06 -19.81
C ASP A 226 5.49 -8.05 -20.62
N ASP A 227 5.72 -9.24 -20.05
CA ASP A 227 6.37 -10.35 -20.74
C ASP A 227 7.75 -9.96 -21.32
N GLU A 228 7.99 -10.14 -22.62
CA GLU A 228 9.31 -9.90 -23.24
C GLU A 228 9.78 -8.45 -23.09
N ASP A 229 8.84 -7.50 -23.02
CA ASP A 229 9.15 -6.07 -22.96
C ASP A 229 9.86 -5.66 -21.66
N VAL A 230 9.64 -6.41 -20.57
CA VAL A 230 10.29 -6.10 -19.28
C VAL A 230 11.68 -6.72 -19.15
N GLN A 231 12.07 -7.65 -20.01
CA GLN A 231 13.32 -8.41 -19.90
C GLN A 231 14.55 -7.48 -19.91
N VAL A 232 14.52 -6.44 -20.74
CA VAL A 232 15.63 -5.47 -20.89
C VAL A 232 16.00 -4.81 -19.57
N TRP A 233 15.03 -4.57 -18.69
CA TRP A 233 15.29 -3.97 -17.37
C TRP A 233 15.64 -5.01 -16.30
N LEU A 234 15.13 -6.24 -16.43
CA LEU A 234 15.48 -7.34 -15.53
C LEU A 234 16.96 -7.72 -15.69
N ASP A 235 17.48 -7.78 -16.91
CA ASP A 235 18.89 -8.11 -17.15
C ASP A 235 19.85 -7.09 -16.49
N LYS A 236 19.43 -5.82 -16.41
CA LYS A 236 20.18 -4.74 -15.73
C LYS A 236 20.17 -4.91 -14.21
N LEU A 237 19.08 -5.42 -13.64
CA LEU A 237 18.96 -5.68 -12.21
C LEU A 237 20.01 -6.71 -11.75
N ASP A 238 20.19 -7.76 -12.53
CA ASP A 238 21.13 -8.84 -12.23
C ASP A 238 22.59 -8.37 -12.34
N SER A 239 22.89 -7.52 -13.33
CA SER A 239 24.23 -6.91 -13.47
C SER A 239 24.63 -6.02 -12.29
N THR A 240 23.64 -5.47 -11.57
CA THR A 240 23.84 -4.61 -10.40
C THR A 240 23.93 -5.43 -9.10
N SER A 241 23.44 -6.68 -9.10
CA SER A 241 23.27 -7.52 -7.90
C SER A 241 24.53 -8.23 -7.36
N ASN A 242 25.68 -8.10 -8.02
CA ASN A 242 26.97 -8.59 -7.47
C ASN A 242 27.49 -7.74 -6.28
N ALA A 243 26.75 -6.70 -5.86
CA ALA A 243 27.08 -5.85 -4.73
C ALA A 243 26.12 -6.05 -3.54
N ARG A 244 25.65 -7.28 -3.27
CA ARG A 244 25.08 -7.61 -1.97
C ARG A 244 26.21 -7.71 -0.95
N ASP A 245 26.46 -6.60 -0.27
CA ASP A 245 27.07 -6.44 1.07
C ASP A 245 27.65 -7.71 1.70
N VAL A 246 28.93 -7.98 1.45
CA VAL A 246 29.77 -8.90 2.24
C VAL A 246 30.58 -8.14 3.31
N ASP A 247 30.52 -6.80 3.36
CA ASP A 247 31.49 -6.00 4.12
C ASP A 247 31.00 -5.43 5.48
N GLU A 248 29.87 -5.87 6.03
CA GLU A 248 29.42 -5.46 7.39
C GLU A 248 29.13 -6.61 8.36
N ALA A 249 29.72 -7.79 8.14
CA ALA A 249 29.75 -8.88 9.13
C ALA A 249 31.16 -9.11 9.67
N GLY A 250 31.72 -8.08 10.30
CA GLY A 250 32.99 -8.15 11.01
C GLY A 250 32.94 -7.31 12.28
N ASP A 251 32.88 -8.00 13.42
CA ASP A 251 33.13 -7.50 14.78
C ASP A 251 31.91 -7.00 15.59
N ALA A 252 31.19 -7.95 16.19
CA ALA A 252 30.71 -7.83 17.57
C ALA A 252 30.55 -9.24 18.15
N GLY A 253 31.47 -9.62 19.04
CA GLY A 253 31.55 -10.93 19.67
C GLY A 253 30.38 -11.26 20.59
N ASN A 254 29.89 -12.48 20.42
CA ASN A 254 29.51 -13.47 21.43
C ASN A 254 29.34 -13.00 22.89
N ALA A 255 28.11 -13.04 23.38
CA ALA A 255 27.82 -13.36 24.78
C ALA A 255 26.41 -13.98 24.92
N GLY A 256 26.38 -15.31 25.02
CA GLY A 256 25.64 -16.03 26.06
C GLY A 256 24.13 -16.22 25.89
N ASP A 257 23.79 -17.44 25.50
CA ASP A 257 22.50 -18.08 25.75
C ASP A 257 22.05 -17.98 27.22
N ASP A 258 20.74 -17.89 27.44
CA ASP A 258 20.06 -18.74 28.44
C ASP A 258 18.53 -18.71 28.22
N GLU A 259 18.00 -19.85 27.80
CA GLU A 259 16.61 -20.26 27.97
C GLU A 259 16.31 -20.47 29.47
N ALA A 260 15.13 -20.08 29.95
CA ALA A 260 14.38 -20.88 30.93
C ALA A 260 12.94 -20.39 31.11
N ALA A 261 12.07 -21.37 31.30
CA ALA A 261 10.62 -21.33 31.31
C ALA A 261 9.98 -20.94 32.65
N GLU A 262 8.66 -20.87 32.60
CA GLU A 262 7.63 -20.89 33.65
C GLU A 262 8.02 -21.51 35.02
N ALA A 263 7.53 -20.92 36.12
CA ALA A 263 6.59 -21.58 37.05
C ALA A 263 6.26 -20.71 38.30
N GLU A 264 4.95 -20.69 38.59
CA GLU A 264 4.27 -20.85 39.89
C GLU A 264 4.44 -19.90 41.10
N ASN A 265 3.24 -19.46 41.53
CA ASN A 265 2.75 -19.11 42.87
C ASN A 265 3.58 -19.54 44.09
N ALA A 266 3.71 -18.61 45.04
CA ALA A 266 3.77 -18.94 46.46
C ALA A 266 2.96 -17.92 47.28
N ASP A 267 1.95 -18.47 47.95
CA ASP A 267 1.15 -17.90 49.03
C ASP A 267 2.04 -17.57 50.25
N ALA A 268 1.74 -16.47 50.94
CA ALA A 268 2.25 -16.20 52.28
C ALA A 268 1.26 -15.32 53.05
N THR A 269 0.40 -16.00 53.78
CA THR A 269 -0.46 -15.50 54.85
C THR A 269 0.35 -14.87 55.99
N GLY A 270 -0.19 -13.81 56.59
CA GLY A 270 0.39 -13.13 57.76
C GLY A 270 -0.57 -12.10 58.36
N THR A 271 -1.49 -12.60 59.17
CA THR A 271 -2.46 -11.87 60.01
C THR A 271 -1.83 -10.86 60.97
N ALA A 272 -2.45 -9.68 61.12
CA ALA A 272 -2.60 -9.01 62.42
C ALA A 272 -3.79 -8.03 62.42
N SER A 273 -4.61 -8.18 63.46
CA SER A 273 -5.85 -7.51 63.82
C SER A 273 -5.71 -6.03 64.24
N GLY A 274 -6.79 -5.26 64.07
CA GLY A 274 -7.00 -4.01 64.81
C GLY A 274 -8.30 -3.31 64.41
N ALA A 275 -9.32 -3.41 65.25
CA ALA A 275 -10.64 -2.79 65.10
C ALA A 275 -10.61 -1.25 65.18
N ASN A 276 -11.51 -0.57 64.47
CA ASN A 276 -12.49 0.31 65.11
C ASN A 276 -13.61 0.78 64.16
N GLU A 277 -14.75 1.04 64.80
CA GLU A 277 -16.09 1.32 64.29
C GLU A 277 -16.30 2.71 63.66
N GLU A 278 -17.41 2.79 62.90
CA GLU A 278 -18.29 3.94 62.69
C GLU A 278 -17.74 5.24 62.06
N ASN A 279 -18.22 5.56 60.85
CA ASN A 279 -19.17 6.67 60.73
C ASN A 279 -19.99 6.64 59.43
N THR A 280 -21.27 6.94 59.59
CA THR A 280 -22.29 7.13 58.58
C THR A 280 -22.10 8.48 57.87
N ALA A 281 -22.35 8.54 56.56
CA ALA A 281 -23.05 9.65 55.90
C ALA A 281 -23.17 9.38 54.39
N SER A 282 -24.41 9.26 53.96
CA SER A 282 -24.85 9.38 52.58
C SER A 282 -24.43 10.71 51.96
N ASP A 283 -23.96 10.69 50.72
CA ASP A 283 -24.40 11.72 49.77
C ASP A 283 -24.48 11.18 48.34
N ARG A 284 -25.68 11.29 47.77
CA ARG A 284 -26.08 11.02 46.40
C ARG A 284 -26.64 12.33 45.89
N MET A 285 -26.18 12.79 44.73
CA MET A 285 -26.98 13.48 43.70
C MET A 285 -26.10 13.51 42.45
N ASP A 286 -26.42 12.74 41.42
CA ASP A 286 -27.43 12.99 40.39
C ASP A 286 -27.16 14.26 39.59
N THR A 287 -26.99 13.99 38.30
CA THR A 287 -26.69 14.83 37.15
C THR A 287 -27.92 15.61 36.69
N ASP A 288 -27.71 16.84 36.21
CA ASP A 288 -28.56 17.51 35.22
C ASP A 288 -28.17 17.10 33.79
#